data_AF-A0A9J6D8I4-F1
#
_entry.id   AF-A0A9J6D8I4-F1
#
_cell.length_a   1.000
_cell.length_b   1.000
_cell.length_c   1.000
_cell.angle_alpha   90.00
_cell.angle_beta   90.00
_cell.angle_gamma   90.00
#
_symmetry.space_group_name_H-M   'P 1'
#
loop_
_entity.id
_entity.type
_entity.pdbx_description
1 polymer ?
#
loop_
_entity_poly.entity_id
_entity_poly.type
_entity_poly.pdbx_seq_one_letter_code
_entity_poly.pdbx_strand_id
1 'polypeptide(L)'
;MKFVLIIALLSVASAHPGVRRRREAYLLPDGAELLLGSVKTTFKCPGDGYYADMDNDCKVFHICHDVLGSGGAPGHEMQHFSFLCGNQTMFNQFSLTCAYEEDSVPCQNAKDFYYLNANIGDPTAEFLSDNDIQRAVPLVPTFRANAAAAALTAGPIQGPAGPASGSSGTLRAPAAASPGGPLRAPAAAGPGGPLRAPSAAPQGRTPARGLGRSAAASEVQEVTVTAPSTTQEPDPTTTLKEE
;
A
#
# COMPACT_ATOMS: atom_id res chain seq x y z
N MET A 1 -65.52 24.33 6.15
CA MET A 1 -64.50 24.95 7.02
C MET A 1 -63.78 23.98 7.96
N LYS A 2 -64.36 22.84 8.37
CA LYS A 2 -63.67 21.83 9.23
C LYS A 2 -62.73 20.87 8.49
N PHE A 3 -62.88 20.68 7.19
CA PHE A 3 -62.02 19.77 6.41
C PHE A 3 -60.66 20.35 6.01
N VAL A 4 -60.51 21.68 5.99
CA VAL A 4 -59.24 22.35 5.62
C VAL A 4 -58.21 22.23 6.75
N LEU A 5 -58.66 22.16 8.01
CA LEU A 5 -57.77 22.00 9.17
C LEU A 5 -57.15 20.59 9.27
N ILE A 6 -57.76 19.57 8.65
CA ILE A 6 -57.26 18.19 8.71
C ILE A 6 -56.10 17.99 7.73
N ILE A 7 -56.12 18.68 6.59
CA ILE A 7 -55.05 18.56 5.57
C ILE A 7 -53.76 19.28 6.03
N ALA A 8 -53.88 20.36 6.81
CA ALA A 8 -52.72 21.06 7.36
C ALA A 8 -51.91 20.22 8.36
N LEU A 9 -52.54 19.28 9.07
CA LEU A 9 -51.89 18.42 10.06
C LEU A 9 -51.15 17.20 9.46
N LEU A 10 -51.33 16.90 8.17
CA LEU A 10 -50.70 15.76 7.50
C LEU A 10 -49.37 16.12 6.80
N SER A 11 -48.91 17.36 6.89
CA SER A 11 -47.65 17.82 6.28
C SER A 11 -46.44 17.73 7.23
N VAL A 12 -46.43 16.75 8.14
CA VAL A 12 -45.21 16.42 8.89
C VAL A 12 -44.23 15.80 7.90
N ALA A 13 -43.32 16.63 7.39
CA ALA A 13 -42.18 16.20 6.62
C ALA A 13 -41.42 15.15 7.43
N SER A 14 -41.51 13.90 7.01
CA SER A 14 -40.70 12.81 7.54
C SER A 14 -39.26 13.06 7.11
N ALA A 15 -38.52 13.77 7.98
CA ALA A 15 -37.07 13.77 7.96
C ALA A 15 -36.62 12.34 8.24
N HIS A 16 -36.49 11.55 7.17
CA HIS A 16 -35.85 10.24 7.25
C HIS A 16 -34.39 10.52 7.58
N PRO A 17 -33.89 10.15 8.77
CA PRO A 17 -32.46 10.18 9.00
C PRO A 17 -31.87 9.24 7.95
N GLY A 18 -31.18 9.82 6.96
CA GLY A 18 -30.44 9.04 5.98
C GLY A 18 -29.62 8.02 6.74
N VAL A 19 -29.80 6.75 6.40
CA VAL A 19 -29.04 5.65 6.98
C VAL A 19 -27.58 5.96 6.72
N ARG A 20 -26.89 6.55 7.70
CA ARG A 20 -25.43 6.61 7.68
C ARG A 20 -25.00 5.17 7.77
N ARG A 21 -24.60 4.56 6.65
CA ARG A 21 -23.92 3.26 6.68
C ARG A 21 -22.78 3.42 7.68
N ARG A 22 -22.88 2.72 8.81
CA ARG A 22 -21.83 2.71 9.81
C ARG A 22 -20.61 2.08 9.14
N ARG A 23 -19.50 2.79 9.22
CA ARG A 23 -18.19 2.42 8.68
C ARG A 23 -17.81 1.01 9.15
N GLU A 24 -17.41 0.16 8.21
CA GLU A 24 -16.87 -1.19 8.41
C GLU A 24 -15.38 -1.17 8.85
N ALA A 25 -14.87 -0.03 9.30
CA ALA A 25 -13.50 0.10 9.79
C ALA A 25 -13.29 -0.84 11.00
N TYR A 26 -12.14 -1.52 11.01
CA TYR A 26 -11.75 -2.50 12.02
C TYR A 26 -12.64 -3.76 12.10
N LEU A 27 -13.36 -4.10 11.02
CA LEU A 27 -13.88 -5.47 10.85
C LEU A 27 -12.73 -6.40 10.41
N LEU A 28 -11.94 -6.84 11.39
CA LEU A 28 -10.82 -7.76 11.16
C LEU A 28 -11.29 -9.22 11.18
N PRO A 29 -10.54 -10.16 10.56
CA PRO A 29 -10.85 -11.59 10.64
C PRO A 29 -10.87 -12.12 12.07
N ASP A 30 -11.67 -13.16 12.31
CA ASP A 30 -11.72 -13.85 13.60
C ASP A 30 -10.33 -14.31 14.06
N GLY A 31 -9.96 -14.00 15.31
CA GLY A 31 -8.67 -14.38 15.88
C GLY A 31 -7.53 -13.40 15.57
N ALA A 32 -7.79 -12.26 14.93
CA ALA A 32 -6.84 -11.17 14.73
C ALA A 32 -6.20 -10.70 16.06
N GLU A 33 -6.94 -10.78 17.16
CA GLU A 33 -6.50 -10.41 18.52
C GLU A 33 -5.33 -11.27 19.00
N LEU A 34 -5.18 -12.50 18.48
CA LEU A 34 -4.04 -13.35 18.83
C LEU A 34 -2.71 -12.79 18.31
N LEU A 35 -2.75 -12.08 17.19
CA LEU A 35 -1.57 -11.48 16.56
C LEU A 35 -1.37 -10.01 16.98
N LEU A 36 -2.46 -9.29 17.21
CA LEU A 36 -2.45 -7.85 17.49
C LEU A 36 -2.52 -7.51 18.97
N GLY A 37 -3.04 -8.40 19.82
CA GLY A 37 -3.47 -8.04 21.16
C GLY A 37 -4.63 -7.04 21.11
N SER A 38 -4.47 -5.89 21.77
CA SER A 38 -5.48 -4.82 21.79
C SER A 38 -5.30 -3.87 20.59
N VAL A 39 -6.29 -3.84 19.70
CA VAL A 39 -6.30 -2.92 18.55
C VAL A 39 -6.78 -1.53 18.94
N LYS A 40 -6.00 -0.50 18.60
CA LYS A 40 -6.38 0.91 18.75
C LYS A 40 -7.19 1.36 17.53
N THR A 41 -8.38 1.92 17.75
CA THR A 41 -9.30 2.34 16.67
C THR A 41 -9.27 3.84 16.39
N THR A 42 -8.09 4.43 16.50
CA THR A 42 -7.84 5.89 16.45
C THR A 42 -7.62 6.42 15.04
N PHE A 43 -7.26 5.56 14.08
CA PHE A 43 -6.93 5.96 12.72
C PHE A 43 -8.07 6.73 12.02
N LYS A 44 -7.68 7.67 11.15
CA LYS A 44 -8.58 8.44 10.27
C LYS A 44 -7.93 8.54 8.89
N CYS A 45 -8.69 8.21 7.85
CA CYS A 45 -8.29 8.36 6.46
C CYS A 45 -7.88 9.81 6.16
N PRO A 46 -6.61 10.06 5.76
CA PRO A 46 -6.17 11.38 5.31
C PRO A 46 -6.68 11.73 3.91
N GLY A 47 -7.02 10.72 3.11
CA GLY A 47 -7.49 10.81 1.74
C GLY A 47 -7.51 9.41 1.13
N ASP A 48 -7.55 9.32 -0.20
CA ASP A 48 -7.51 8.05 -0.92
C ASP A 48 -6.15 7.37 -0.77
N GLY A 49 -6.15 6.04 -0.69
CA GLY A 49 -4.92 5.23 -0.70
C GLY A 49 -4.79 4.24 0.45
N TYR A 50 -3.57 3.76 0.64
CA TYR A 50 -3.18 2.71 1.58
C TYR A 50 -2.31 3.32 2.68
N TYR A 51 -2.67 3.06 3.92
CA TYR A 51 -2.10 3.75 5.08
C TYR A 51 -1.72 2.77 6.18
N ALA A 52 -0.44 2.75 6.55
CA ALA A 52 0.06 2.02 7.71
C ALA A 52 -0.53 2.61 8.99
N ASP A 53 -1.08 1.76 9.86
CA ASP A 53 -1.59 2.20 11.16
C ASP A 53 -0.47 2.22 12.21
N MET A 54 0.14 3.38 12.38
CA MET A 54 1.22 3.57 13.36
C MET A 54 0.80 3.32 14.80
N ASP A 55 -0.48 3.49 15.13
CA ASP A 55 -0.99 3.27 16.49
C ASP A 55 -1.07 1.77 16.85
N ASN A 56 -1.04 0.91 15.83
CA ASN A 56 -1.05 -0.55 15.89
C ASN A 56 0.24 -1.18 15.36
N ASP A 57 1.37 -0.49 15.54
CA ASP A 57 2.72 -0.93 15.13
C ASP A 57 2.81 -1.35 13.65
N CYS A 58 1.99 -0.73 12.79
CA CYS A 58 1.86 -1.04 11.36
C CYS A 58 1.46 -2.49 11.05
N LYS A 59 1.04 -3.27 12.05
CA LYS A 59 0.48 -4.63 11.85
C LYS A 59 -0.93 -4.57 11.27
N VAL A 60 -1.62 -3.45 11.47
CA VAL A 60 -2.86 -3.10 10.78
C VAL A 60 -2.54 -2.03 9.73
N PHE A 61 -3.21 -2.11 8.59
CA PHE A 61 -3.23 -1.05 7.60
C PHE A 61 -4.64 -0.78 7.12
N HIS A 62 -4.83 0.38 6.52
CA HIS A 62 -6.14 0.85 6.08
C HIS A 62 -6.14 1.18 4.60
N ILE A 63 -7.23 0.84 3.92
CA ILE A 63 -7.51 1.32 2.57
C ILE A 63 -8.65 2.33 2.68
N CYS A 64 -8.42 3.50 2.13
CA CYS A 64 -9.34 4.62 2.15
C CYS A 64 -9.73 4.96 0.71
N HIS A 65 -11.03 5.15 0.48
CA HIS A 65 -11.55 5.52 -0.84
C HIS A 65 -12.74 6.46 -0.71
N ASP A 66 -12.60 7.65 -1.28
CA ASP A 66 -13.63 8.66 -1.36
C ASP A 66 -14.60 8.32 -2.48
N VAL A 67 -15.83 7.98 -2.10
CA VAL A 67 -16.91 7.75 -3.06
C VAL A 67 -17.86 8.93 -3.05
N LEU A 68 -18.30 9.32 -4.24
CA LEU A 68 -19.44 10.21 -4.36
C LEU A 68 -20.68 9.53 -3.77
N GLY A 69 -21.42 10.27 -2.96
CA GLY A 69 -22.68 9.80 -2.38
C GLY A 69 -23.59 9.22 -3.46
N SER A 70 -23.86 7.91 -3.40
CA SER A 70 -24.76 7.24 -4.33
C SER A 70 -26.21 7.46 -3.90
N GLY A 71 -27.14 7.48 -4.87
CA GLY A 71 -28.58 7.55 -4.59
C GLY A 71 -29.14 8.95 -4.31
N GLY A 72 -28.51 10.01 -4.83
CA GLY A 72 -29.03 11.38 -4.76
C GLY A 72 -28.69 12.13 -3.46
N ALA A 73 -27.87 11.55 -2.59
CA ALA A 73 -27.31 12.26 -1.44
C ALA A 73 -26.09 13.09 -1.89
N PRO A 74 -26.14 14.44 -1.78
CA PRO A 74 -24.98 15.26 -2.07
C PRO A 74 -23.90 15.03 -1.00
N GLY A 75 -22.67 14.73 -1.42
CA GLY A 75 -21.52 14.62 -0.52
C GLY A 75 -20.47 13.61 -0.97
N HIS A 76 -19.32 13.70 -0.33
CA HIS A 76 -18.20 12.76 -0.39
C HIS A 76 -18.28 11.84 0.83
N GLU A 77 -18.26 10.52 0.61
CA GLU A 77 -18.23 9.51 1.65
C GLU A 77 -16.89 8.78 1.61
N MET A 78 -16.07 8.98 2.62
CA MET A 78 -14.82 8.25 2.78
C MET A 78 -15.10 6.82 3.26
N GLN A 79 -14.97 5.85 2.36
CA GLN A 79 -14.92 4.42 2.70
C GLN A 79 -13.60 4.12 3.39
N HIS A 80 -13.66 3.30 4.44
CA HIS A 80 -12.52 2.97 5.29
C HIS A 80 -12.56 1.49 5.61
N PHE A 81 -11.60 0.76 5.07
CA PHE A 81 -11.39 -0.67 5.28
C PHE A 81 -10.12 -0.90 6.08
N SER A 82 -10.12 -1.87 6.98
CA SER A 82 -8.96 -2.21 7.82
C SER A 82 -8.53 -3.64 7.56
N PHE A 83 -7.23 -3.85 7.50
CA PHE A 83 -6.62 -5.14 7.19
C PHE A 83 -5.48 -5.44 8.16
N LEU A 84 -5.25 -6.73 8.40
CA LEU A 84 -4.18 -7.24 9.23
C LEU A 84 -3.09 -7.84 8.34
N CYS A 85 -1.84 -7.47 8.57
CA CYS A 85 -0.69 -8.17 8.01
C CYS A 85 -0.48 -9.54 8.67
N GLY A 86 0.08 -10.49 7.92
CA GLY A 86 0.33 -11.84 8.41
C GLY A 86 1.31 -11.89 9.59
N ASN A 87 1.43 -13.06 10.22
CA ASN A 87 2.31 -13.26 11.35
C ASN A 87 3.75 -12.77 11.06
N GLN A 88 4.32 -12.01 12.00
CA GLN A 88 5.68 -11.44 11.92
C GLN A 88 5.90 -10.42 10.78
N THR A 89 4.84 -9.92 10.16
CA THR A 89 4.94 -8.88 9.13
C THR A 89 4.26 -7.59 9.56
N MET A 90 4.70 -6.49 8.95
CA MET A 90 4.12 -5.17 9.12
C MET A 90 3.90 -4.54 7.75
N PHE A 91 2.98 -3.58 7.67
CA PHE A 91 2.71 -2.87 6.44
C PHE A 91 3.85 -1.90 6.15
N ASN A 92 4.60 -2.20 5.09
CA ASN A 92 5.64 -1.36 4.56
C ASN A 92 5.02 -0.26 3.70
N GLN A 93 4.91 0.93 4.27
CA GLN A 93 4.30 2.07 3.57
C GLN A 93 5.08 2.49 2.31
N PHE A 94 6.37 2.17 2.21
CA PHE A 94 7.16 2.43 1.01
C PHE A 94 6.74 1.54 -0.16
N SER A 95 6.53 0.24 0.07
CA SER A 95 6.13 -0.71 -0.99
C SER A 95 4.63 -0.90 -1.12
N LEU A 96 3.83 -0.35 -0.19
CA LEU A 96 2.38 -0.58 -0.03
C LEU A 96 2.01 -2.07 0.11
N THR A 97 2.86 -2.85 0.79
CA THR A 97 2.67 -4.28 1.01
C THR A 97 3.01 -4.67 2.44
N CYS A 98 2.51 -5.82 2.90
CA CYS A 98 3.02 -6.43 4.13
C CYS A 98 4.38 -7.07 3.85
N ALA A 99 5.38 -6.77 4.66
CA ALA A 99 6.73 -7.32 4.59
C ALA A 99 7.28 -7.58 5.99
N TYR A 100 8.39 -8.33 6.07
CA TYR A 100 9.12 -8.47 7.32
C TYR A 100 9.72 -7.12 7.74
N GLU A 101 9.99 -6.96 9.03
CA GLU A 101 10.49 -5.71 9.59
C GLU A 101 11.84 -5.30 8.95
N GLU A 102 12.72 -6.27 8.67
CA GLU A 102 14.00 -6.04 8.01
C GLU A 102 13.90 -5.56 6.55
N ASP A 103 12.77 -5.82 5.90
CA ASP A 103 12.46 -5.41 4.53
C ASP A 103 11.52 -4.20 4.45
N SER A 104 11.18 -3.62 5.61
CA SER A 104 10.22 -2.53 5.73
C SER A 104 10.88 -1.22 6.12
N VAL A 105 10.30 -0.09 5.70
CA VAL A 105 10.61 1.16 6.40
C VAL A 105 10.09 1.05 7.84
N PRO A 106 10.82 1.55 8.85
CA PRO A 106 10.37 1.49 10.23
C PRO A 106 8.98 2.10 10.40
N CYS A 107 8.15 1.52 11.26
CA CYS A 107 6.76 1.96 11.39
C CYS A 107 6.64 3.44 11.76
N GLN A 108 7.60 3.96 12.54
CA GLN A 108 7.68 5.38 12.91
C GLN A 108 7.91 6.31 11.71
N ASN A 109 8.51 5.79 10.63
CA ASN A 109 8.75 6.51 9.38
C ASN A 109 7.65 6.26 8.34
N ALA A 110 6.65 5.41 8.60
CA ALA A 110 5.63 5.06 7.62
C ALA A 110 4.97 6.32 7.03
N LYS A 111 4.56 7.27 7.89
CA LYS A 111 3.91 8.51 7.45
C LYS A 111 4.73 9.34 6.46
N ASP A 112 6.05 9.25 6.50
CA ASP A 112 6.95 9.96 5.57
C ASP A 112 6.76 9.49 4.11
N PHE A 113 6.17 8.31 3.91
CA PHE A 113 5.90 7.68 2.61
C PHE A 113 4.43 7.74 2.18
N TYR A 114 3.53 8.39 2.94
CA TYR A 114 2.10 8.50 2.56
C TYR A 114 1.89 9.20 1.21
N TYR A 115 2.82 10.05 0.78
CA TYR A 115 2.74 10.74 -0.52
C TYR A 115 2.74 9.77 -1.71
N LEU A 116 3.28 8.55 -1.55
CA LEU A 116 3.28 7.54 -2.61
C LEU A 116 1.88 7.08 -3.00
N ASN A 117 0.88 7.28 -2.13
CA ASN A 117 -0.51 7.02 -2.48
C ASN A 117 -1.01 7.87 -3.66
N ALA A 118 -0.41 9.04 -3.90
CA ALA A 118 -0.75 9.89 -5.04
C ALA A 118 -0.38 9.26 -6.39
N ASN A 119 0.54 8.29 -6.41
CA ASN A 119 0.95 7.58 -7.63
C ASN A 119 -0.04 6.45 -8.00
N ILE A 120 -0.96 6.08 -7.10
CA ILE A 120 -1.89 4.97 -7.32
C ILE A 120 -2.93 5.38 -8.36
N GLY A 121 -3.04 4.58 -9.43
CA GLY A 121 -4.03 4.80 -10.49
C GLY A 121 -3.64 5.87 -11.50
N ASP A 122 -2.47 6.50 -11.37
CA ASP A 122 -1.91 7.37 -12.40
C ASP A 122 -1.13 6.53 -13.41
N PRO A 123 -1.60 6.42 -14.68
CA PRO A 123 -0.91 5.63 -15.70
C PRO A 123 0.41 6.24 -16.19
N THR A 124 0.71 7.48 -15.79
CA THR A 124 1.91 8.23 -16.19
C THR A 124 2.95 8.32 -15.08
N ALA A 125 2.57 8.03 -13.83
CA ALA A 125 3.49 8.00 -12.70
C ALA A 125 4.19 6.64 -12.60
N GLU A 126 5.48 6.67 -12.31
CA GLU A 126 6.17 5.50 -11.77
C GLU A 126 5.69 5.27 -10.33
N PHE A 127 5.52 4.01 -9.93
CA PHE A 127 5.08 3.70 -8.58
C PHE A 127 6.09 4.19 -7.53
N LEU A 128 7.39 3.99 -7.81
CA LEU A 128 8.53 4.47 -7.03
C LEU A 128 9.55 5.08 -7.98
N SER A 129 9.99 6.31 -7.69
CA SER A 129 11.12 6.94 -8.37
C SER A 129 12.45 6.59 -7.73
N ASP A 130 13.56 6.85 -8.44
CA ASP A 130 14.91 6.71 -7.87
C ASP A 130 15.09 7.51 -6.57
N ASN A 131 14.50 8.70 -6.49
CA ASN A 131 14.54 9.52 -5.28
C ASN A 131 13.81 8.83 -4.10
N ASP A 132 12.71 8.14 -4.36
CA ASP A 132 11.94 7.45 -3.31
C ASP A 132 12.73 6.26 -2.79
N ILE A 133 13.42 5.53 -3.70
CA ILE A 133 14.36 4.48 -3.34
C ILE A 133 15.50 5.05 -2.49
N GLN A 134 16.11 6.17 -2.88
CA GLN A 134 17.19 6.78 -2.10
C GLN A 134 16.75 7.24 -0.70
N ARG A 135 15.47 7.58 -0.51
CA ARG A 135 14.90 7.88 0.81
C ARG A 135 14.69 6.62 1.67
N ALA A 136 14.32 5.51 1.05
CA ALA A 136 14.09 4.24 1.72
C ALA A 136 15.39 3.45 2.01
N VAL A 137 16.40 3.55 1.16
CA VAL A 137 17.71 2.88 1.32
C VAL A 137 18.30 3.08 2.71
N PRO A 138 18.40 4.30 3.26
CA PRO A 138 18.94 4.50 4.59
C PRO A 138 17.89 4.24 5.66
N LEU A 139 16.77 3.57 5.42
CA LEU A 139 15.78 3.21 6.45
C LEU A 139 15.55 1.70 6.52
N VAL A 140 15.49 1.03 5.36
CA VAL A 140 15.23 -0.41 5.23
C VAL A 140 16.52 -1.21 5.54
N PRO A 141 16.54 -2.04 6.60
CA PRO A 141 17.73 -2.79 7.00
C PRO A 141 18.38 -3.62 5.89
N THR A 142 17.60 -4.38 5.12
CA THR A 142 18.15 -5.20 4.02
C THR A 142 18.71 -4.35 2.90
N PHE A 143 18.10 -3.21 2.58
CA PHE A 143 18.64 -2.29 1.56
C PHE A 143 19.95 -1.66 2.01
N ARG A 144 20.04 -1.22 3.27
CA ARG A 144 21.29 -0.71 3.86
C ARG A 144 22.41 -1.75 3.77
N ALA A 145 22.11 -3.00 4.12
CA ALA A 145 23.08 -4.10 4.06
C ALA A 145 23.54 -4.38 2.62
N ASN A 146 22.61 -4.44 1.67
CA ASN A 146 22.91 -4.66 0.26
C ASN A 146 23.73 -3.51 -0.35
N ALA A 147 23.41 -2.26 -0.01
CA ALA A 147 24.17 -1.10 -0.47
C ALA A 147 25.61 -1.10 0.08
N ALA A 148 25.78 -1.45 1.37
CA ALA A 148 27.11 -1.60 1.96
C ALA A 148 27.91 -2.74 1.29
N ALA A 149 27.27 -3.87 1.00
CA ALA A 149 27.89 -4.98 0.27
C ALA A 149 28.30 -4.59 -1.16
N ALA A 150 27.45 -3.84 -1.87
CA ALA A 150 27.76 -3.33 -3.21
C ALA A 150 28.94 -2.34 -3.21
N ALA A 151 29.05 -1.47 -2.20
CA ALA A 151 30.17 -0.56 -2.06
C ALA A 151 31.51 -1.29 -1.86
N LEU A 152 31.50 -2.43 -1.18
CA LEU A 152 32.70 -3.28 -0.99
C LEU A 152 33.14 -3.96 -2.30
N THR A 153 32.21 -4.31 -3.19
CA THR A 153 32.52 -4.97 -4.47
C THR A 153 32.83 -4.00 -5.60
N ALA A 154 32.36 -2.74 -5.52
CA ALA A 154 32.59 -1.72 -6.54
C ALA A 154 34.06 -1.28 -6.68
N GLY A 155 34.93 -1.64 -5.72
CA GLY A 155 36.34 -1.23 -5.70
C GLY A 155 36.52 0.29 -5.60
N PRO A 156 37.74 0.78 -5.33
CA PRO A 156 38.01 2.20 -5.49
C PRO A 156 37.93 2.54 -6.98
N ILE A 157 36.99 3.41 -7.37
CA ILE A 157 37.10 4.09 -8.66
C ILE A 157 38.35 4.96 -8.57
N GLN A 158 39.48 4.42 -9.04
CA GLN A 158 40.67 5.21 -9.36
C GLN A 158 40.28 6.09 -10.55
N GLY A 159 39.68 7.26 -10.26
CA GLY A 159 39.66 8.34 -11.23
C GLY A 159 41.11 8.63 -11.64
N PRO A 160 41.39 8.92 -12.92
CA PRO A 160 42.75 9.26 -13.32
C PRO A 160 43.24 10.41 -12.45
N ALA A 161 44.40 10.22 -11.83
CA ALA A 161 45.08 11.23 -11.02
C ALA A 161 45.35 12.45 -11.90
N GLY A 162 44.48 13.46 -11.82
CA GLY A 162 44.75 14.78 -12.36
C GLY A 162 45.89 15.42 -11.58
N PRO A 163 46.81 16.15 -12.24
CA PRO A 163 47.96 16.74 -11.57
C PRO A 163 47.49 17.75 -10.53
N ALA A 164 48.00 17.59 -9.31
CA ALA A 164 47.83 18.53 -8.22
C ALA A 164 48.46 19.88 -8.58
N SER A 165 47.64 20.86 -8.98
CA SER A 165 48.07 22.25 -9.05
C SER A 165 47.89 22.87 -7.67
N GLY A 166 49.01 23.00 -6.95
CA GLY A 166 49.07 23.68 -5.67
C GLY A 166 48.84 25.17 -5.85
N SER A 167 47.79 25.69 -5.21
CA SER A 167 47.67 27.11 -4.91
C SER A 167 47.42 27.28 -3.42
N SER A 168 48.44 27.77 -2.72
CA SER A 168 48.38 28.24 -1.35
C SER A 168 47.32 29.34 -1.22
N GLY A 169 46.20 29.02 -0.55
CA GLY A 169 45.17 29.99 -0.20
C GLY A 169 45.15 30.19 1.32
N THR A 170 45.54 31.39 1.75
CA THR A 170 45.60 31.84 3.14
C THR A 170 44.24 31.76 3.83
N LEU A 171 44.21 31.19 5.04
CA LEU A 171 43.06 31.16 5.93
C LEU A 171 42.63 32.60 6.30
N ARG A 172 41.39 32.97 5.98
CA ARG A 172 40.72 34.15 6.54
C ARG A 172 39.42 33.70 7.21
N ALA A 173 39.30 34.04 8.50
CA ALA A 173 38.16 33.75 9.36
C ALA A 173 36.86 34.45 8.89
N PRO A 174 35.68 33.95 9.31
CA PRO A 174 34.39 34.38 8.75
C PRO A 174 33.88 35.65 9.42
N ALA A 175 33.28 36.54 8.62
CA ALA A 175 32.45 37.64 9.10
C ALA A 175 30.98 37.23 9.01
N ALA A 176 30.23 37.54 10.06
CA ALA A 176 28.81 37.27 10.23
C ALA A 176 27.93 37.95 9.18
N ALA A 177 26.84 37.28 8.77
CA ALA A 177 25.69 37.92 8.13
C ALA A 177 24.38 37.17 8.46
N SER A 178 23.43 37.93 8.99
CA SER A 178 22.05 37.59 9.33
C SER A 178 21.12 37.49 8.10
N PRO A 179 19.83 37.09 8.25
CA PRO A 179 19.07 36.37 7.24
C PRO A 179 18.17 37.26 6.37
N GLY A 180 17.78 36.74 5.19
CA GLY A 180 16.57 37.18 4.47
C GLY A 180 16.71 37.27 2.95
N GLY A 181 16.05 36.37 2.20
CA GLY A 181 15.83 36.50 0.76
C GLY A 181 15.31 35.21 0.11
N PRO A 182 14.29 35.26 -0.78
CA PRO A 182 13.52 34.09 -1.19
C PRO A 182 14.24 33.21 -2.22
N LEU A 183 14.05 31.90 -2.08
CA LEU A 183 14.57 30.86 -2.96
C LEU A 183 13.91 30.94 -4.35
N ARG A 184 14.75 31.11 -5.36
CA ARG A 184 14.39 30.98 -6.79
C ARG A 184 14.88 29.61 -7.26
N ALA A 185 13.94 28.77 -7.70
CA ALA A 185 14.22 27.42 -8.21
C ALA A 185 15.09 27.47 -9.49
N PRO A 186 16.03 26.53 -9.69
CA PRO A 186 16.60 26.29 -11.00
C PRO A 186 15.77 25.25 -11.77
N ALA A 187 15.78 25.47 -13.09
CA ALA A 187 14.98 24.84 -14.10
C ALA A 187 15.45 23.42 -14.48
N ALA A 188 14.52 22.68 -15.09
CA ALA A 188 14.63 21.35 -15.62
C ALA A 188 15.80 21.16 -16.61
N ALA A 189 16.52 20.04 -16.47
CA ALA A 189 17.41 19.49 -17.48
C ALA A 189 16.72 18.28 -18.16
N GLY A 190 16.79 18.25 -19.49
CA GLY A 190 16.08 17.31 -20.36
C GLY A 190 16.66 15.88 -20.46
N PRO A 191 16.20 15.09 -21.45
CA PRO A 191 16.15 13.63 -21.34
C PRO A 191 17.45 12.95 -21.77
N GLY A 192 17.95 12.04 -20.93
CA GLY A 192 19.00 11.07 -21.26
C GLY A 192 18.37 9.77 -21.76
N GLY A 193 18.92 9.23 -22.86
CA GLY A 193 18.36 8.12 -23.65
C GLY A 193 18.39 6.72 -23.01
N PRO A 194 17.98 5.69 -23.77
CA PRO A 194 17.58 4.40 -23.23
C PRO A 194 18.78 3.52 -22.84
N LEU A 195 18.79 3.04 -21.61
CA LEU A 195 19.70 1.98 -21.15
C LEU A 195 19.09 0.60 -21.42
N ARG A 196 19.97 -0.25 -21.93
CA ARG A 196 19.74 -1.57 -22.53
C ARG A 196 19.54 -2.63 -21.44
N ALA A 197 18.44 -3.38 -21.51
CA ALA A 197 18.16 -4.51 -20.62
C ALA A 197 19.17 -5.67 -20.81
N PRO A 198 19.65 -6.31 -19.73
CA PRO A 198 20.32 -7.60 -19.83
C PRO A 198 19.31 -8.75 -19.93
N SER A 199 19.67 -9.71 -20.78
CA SER A 199 18.91 -10.88 -21.18
C SER A 199 19.26 -12.11 -20.33
N ALA A 200 18.30 -13.03 -20.26
CA ALA A 200 18.39 -14.47 -20.01
C ALA A 200 18.50 -15.00 -18.56
N ALA A 201 17.39 -15.59 -18.12
CA ALA A 201 17.32 -16.63 -17.10
C ALA A 201 17.90 -17.97 -17.62
N PRO A 202 18.59 -18.77 -16.80
CA PRO A 202 18.99 -20.12 -17.19
C PRO A 202 17.90 -21.15 -16.86
N GLN A 203 17.60 -21.99 -17.85
CA GLN A 203 16.67 -23.12 -17.79
C GLN A 203 17.27 -24.25 -16.93
N GLY A 204 16.48 -24.74 -15.96
CA GLY A 204 16.82 -25.88 -15.13
C GLY A 204 16.83 -27.19 -15.92
N ARG A 205 17.91 -27.96 -15.80
CA ARG A 205 18.03 -29.34 -16.29
C ARG A 205 17.52 -30.30 -15.21
N THR A 206 16.58 -31.16 -15.59
CA THR A 206 16.22 -32.40 -14.89
C THR A 206 17.31 -33.46 -15.06
N PRO A 207 17.50 -34.33 -14.06
CA PRO A 207 17.83 -35.72 -14.36
C PRO A 207 16.85 -36.69 -13.70
N ALA A 208 16.63 -37.79 -14.42
CA ALA A 208 15.74 -38.87 -14.09
C ALA A 208 16.38 -39.90 -13.14
N ARG A 209 15.54 -40.43 -12.25
CA ARG A 209 15.38 -41.84 -11.83
C ARG A 209 16.56 -42.61 -11.20
N GLY A 210 16.35 -43.06 -9.96
CA GLY A 210 17.06 -44.19 -9.34
C GLY A 210 16.36 -44.66 -8.07
N LEU A 211 15.99 -45.94 -8.03
CA LEU A 211 15.21 -46.65 -7.01
C LEU A 211 15.99 -46.95 -5.72
N GLY A 212 15.32 -46.97 -4.56
CA GLY A 212 15.89 -47.47 -3.30
C GLY A 212 14.99 -47.41 -2.05
N ARG A 213 14.02 -48.32 -1.95
CA ARG A 213 13.45 -48.98 -0.75
C ARG A 213 13.47 -48.29 0.65
N SER A 214 12.23 -48.15 1.18
CA SER A 214 11.70 -48.74 2.43
C SER A 214 11.41 -47.84 3.63
N ALA A 215 10.16 -48.02 4.11
CA ALA A 215 9.64 -47.95 5.48
C ALA A 215 8.81 -46.71 5.90
N ALA A 216 7.66 -47.03 6.51
CA ALA A 216 6.70 -46.21 7.25
C ALA A 216 5.71 -45.36 6.41
N ALA A 217 4.64 -46.00 5.94
CA ALA A 217 3.40 -45.32 5.60
C ALA A 217 2.62 -45.01 6.89
N SER A 218 2.47 -43.72 7.20
CA SER A 218 1.45 -43.22 8.13
C SER A 218 0.29 -42.71 7.28
N GLU A 219 -0.91 -43.17 7.63
CA GLU A 219 -2.15 -43.03 6.89
C GLU A 219 -2.57 -41.55 6.79
N VAL A 220 -2.64 -41.01 5.57
CA VAL A 220 -3.24 -39.70 5.29
C VAL A 220 -4.69 -39.95 4.89
N GLN A 221 -5.62 -39.47 5.71
CA GLN A 221 -7.04 -39.55 5.45
C GLN A 221 -7.42 -38.51 4.38
N GLU A 222 -7.84 -38.99 3.21
CA GLU A 222 -8.33 -38.16 2.10
C GLU A 222 -9.71 -37.58 2.48
N VAL A 223 -9.79 -36.27 2.70
CA VAL A 223 -11.07 -35.58 2.87
C VAL A 223 -11.64 -35.29 1.49
N THR A 224 -12.54 -36.17 1.02
CA THR A 224 -13.31 -35.94 -0.20
C THR A 224 -14.28 -34.78 0.02
N VAL A 225 -14.06 -33.65 -0.64
CA VAL A 225 -14.99 -32.52 -0.67
C VAL A 225 -16.12 -32.85 -1.64
N THR A 226 -17.26 -33.29 -1.11
CA THR A 226 -18.50 -33.45 -1.88
C THR A 226 -19.08 -32.06 -2.18
N ALA A 227 -19.08 -31.65 -3.45
CA ALA A 227 -19.80 -30.46 -3.91
C ALA A 227 -21.32 -30.68 -3.83
N PRO A 228 -22.12 -29.70 -3.37
CA PRO A 228 -23.57 -29.80 -3.46
C PRO A 228 -24.04 -29.47 -4.89
N SER A 229 -24.71 -30.45 -5.49
CA SER A 229 -25.40 -30.32 -6.78
C SER A 229 -26.68 -29.51 -6.61
N THR A 230 -26.74 -28.32 -7.21
CA THR A 230 -28.02 -27.63 -7.48
C THR A 230 -28.10 -27.33 -8.97
N THR A 231 -28.57 -28.31 -9.73
CA THR A 231 -29.15 -28.09 -11.06
C THR A 231 -30.66 -28.02 -10.88
N GLN A 232 -31.21 -26.80 -10.88
CA GLN A 232 -32.64 -26.58 -11.06
C GLN A 232 -32.83 -26.14 -12.51
N GLU A 233 -33.36 -27.06 -13.31
CA GLU A 233 -33.79 -26.85 -14.69
C GLU A 233 -35.04 -25.95 -14.69
N PRO A 234 -35.17 -24.95 -15.58
CA PRO A 234 -36.37 -24.15 -15.71
C PRO A 234 -37.41 -24.86 -16.61
N ASP A 235 -38.59 -25.11 -16.06
CA ASP A 235 -39.78 -25.65 -16.73
C ASP A 235 -40.34 -24.65 -17.78
N PRO A 236 -40.49 -25.03 -19.06
CA PRO A 236 -41.01 -24.15 -20.09
C PRO A 236 -42.47 -24.47 -20.40
N THR A 237 -43.44 -23.95 -19.63
CA THR A 237 -44.82 -23.80 -20.12
C THR A 237 -45.58 -22.74 -19.33
N THR A 238 -45.64 -21.50 -19.82
CA THR A 238 -46.91 -20.75 -19.93
C THR A 238 -46.73 -19.49 -20.76
N THR A 239 -47.23 -19.55 -21.99
CA THR A 239 -47.51 -18.39 -22.84
C THR A 239 -49.01 -18.12 -22.78
N LEU A 240 -49.38 -16.84 -22.88
CA LEU A 240 -50.69 -16.25 -23.24
C LEU A 240 -51.58 -15.69 -22.11
N LYS A 241 -51.57 -14.35 -22.00
CA LYS A 241 -52.69 -13.38 -22.18
C LYS A 241 -52.25 -12.03 -21.59
N GLU A 242 -51.97 -10.98 -22.37
CA GLU A 242 -52.93 -10.03 -22.97
C GLU A 242 -54.09 -9.67 -22.03
N GLU A 243 -53.92 -8.61 -21.22
CA GLU A 243 -54.61 -7.31 -21.31
C GLU A 243 -53.90 -6.27 -20.43
#